data_AF-A0AAV3SWP8-F1
#
_entry.id   AF-A0AAV3SWP8-F1
#
_cell.length_a   1.000
_cell.length_b   1.000
_cell.length_c   1.000
_cell.angle_alpha   90.00
_cell.angle_beta   90.00
_cell.angle_gamma   90.00
#
_symmetry.space_group_name_H-M   'P 1'
#
loop_
_entity.id
_entity.type
_entity.pdbx_description
1 polymer ?
#
loop_
_entity_poly.entity_id
_entity_poly.type
_entity_poly.pdbx_seq_one_letter_code
_entity_poly.pdbx_strand_id
1 'polypeptide(L)'
;MSSDVEPSDWARLDPWFDAYLGSGSSAGTQRSDRERVLQEPGQEWEAIDSVAQAGLNAKSTLFCSPPLQVTNQDQLTEWWTELDTWWDAFSKAGHQNAIEIADLLEQSNESWATSAAPFETDPLAADITGTRALRGPVQPSGELDWSQWLAQLLEPSAALVRELFGVPSEKSPNEVLREARLPKQDGGRRRADILVRHPDYGVSIEVKLGDENYRKTPETARLIERHYDNVGWNHALLLPKRQRGRLNAVVSPSIDEHADGTREIVWDESGPITILYWQDVATAVRAVLQRGDIVDDHWAANAYLFCAAVEQHISGFQSQPVIDRMVDSSGVVETVRPIVVSDTLDEQLTYLRSRLDL
;
A
#
# COMPACT_ATOMS: atom_id res chain seq x y z
N MET A 1 28.25 -37.40 28.53
CA MET A 1 28.36 -36.48 29.68
C MET A 1 27.41 -35.35 29.43
N SER A 2 26.36 -35.27 30.24
CA SER A 2 25.33 -34.22 30.20
C SER A 2 25.97 -32.91 30.62
N SER A 3 25.83 -31.87 29.79
CA SER A 3 26.05 -30.49 30.22
C SER A 3 24.69 -29.82 30.20
N ASP A 4 24.08 -29.72 31.37
CA ASP A 4 22.85 -28.95 31.58
C ASP A 4 23.17 -27.47 31.28
N VAL A 5 22.45 -26.90 30.31
CA VAL A 5 22.49 -25.47 29.97
C VAL A 5 21.23 -24.85 30.58
N GLU A 6 21.40 -23.92 31.51
CA GLU A 6 20.27 -23.22 32.12
C GLU A 6 19.64 -22.21 31.13
N PRO A 7 18.30 -22.02 31.13
CA PRO A 7 17.58 -21.21 30.13
C PRO A 7 17.78 -19.68 30.21
N SER A 8 18.76 -19.18 30.95
CA SER A 8 18.91 -17.75 31.25
C SER A 8 20.31 -17.16 30.96
N ASP A 9 21.20 -17.89 30.31
CA ASP A 9 22.54 -17.38 29.97
C ASP A 9 22.56 -16.63 28.62
N TRP A 10 21.95 -15.44 28.61
CA TRP A 10 21.90 -14.53 27.44
C TRP A 10 23.20 -13.72 27.24
N ALA A 11 24.19 -13.87 28.12
CA ALA A 11 25.41 -13.04 28.12
C ALA A 11 26.42 -13.39 27.00
N ARG A 12 26.08 -14.30 26.07
CA ARG A 12 26.96 -14.71 24.97
C ARG A 12 26.49 -14.32 23.57
N LEU A 13 25.40 -13.56 23.45
CA LEU A 13 24.90 -13.07 22.15
C LEU A 13 25.37 -11.65 21.77
N ASP A 14 26.07 -10.95 22.66
CA ASP A 14 26.41 -9.52 22.47
C ASP A 14 27.33 -9.18 21.27
N PRO A 15 28.32 -9.99 20.85
CA PRO A 15 29.21 -9.55 19.75
C PRO A 15 28.52 -9.52 18.37
N TRP A 16 27.43 -10.28 18.20
CA TRP A 16 26.68 -10.33 16.93
C TRP A 16 25.61 -9.23 16.85
N PHE A 17 25.05 -8.85 18.00
CA PHE A 17 24.01 -7.82 18.10
C PHE A 17 24.58 -6.40 17.91
N ASP A 18 25.77 -6.13 18.46
CA ASP A 18 26.46 -4.84 18.28
C ASP A 18 26.93 -4.62 16.82
N ALA A 19 27.32 -5.68 16.12
CA ALA A 19 27.70 -5.61 14.70
C ALA A 19 26.50 -5.29 13.79
N TYR A 20 25.29 -5.71 14.18
CA TYR A 20 24.05 -5.40 13.45
C TYR A 20 23.62 -3.94 13.66
N LEU A 21 23.67 -3.44 14.90
CA LEU A 21 23.34 -2.05 15.23
C LEU A 21 24.33 -1.04 14.64
N GLY A 22 25.61 -1.41 14.50
CA GLY A 22 26.65 -0.54 13.94
C GLY A 22 26.57 -0.31 12.41
N SER A 23 25.83 -1.14 11.67
CA SER A 23 25.77 -1.08 10.20
C SER A 23 24.56 -0.30 9.65
N GLY A 24 23.62 0.11 10.49
CA GLY A 24 22.40 0.84 10.09
C GLY A 24 22.47 2.38 10.21
N SER A 25 23.53 2.95 10.78
CA SER A 25 23.60 4.39 11.02
C SER A 25 24.28 5.15 9.88
N SER A 26 23.57 5.28 8.75
CA SER A 26 23.78 6.40 7.82
C SER A 26 22.65 6.51 6.80
N ALA A 27 21.43 6.76 7.26
CA ALA A 27 20.41 7.61 6.62
C ALA A 27 19.02 7.32 7.21
N GLY A 28 18.36 8.33 7.78
CA GLY A 28 16.91 8.30 7.98
C GLY A 28 16.43 8.57 9.41
N THR A 29 16.70 9.75 9.95
CA THR A 29 16.18 10.22 11.25
C THR A 29 14.68 10.59 11.23
N GLN A 30 13.84 9.94 10.43
CA GLN A 30 12.40 10.23 10.39
C GLN A 30 11.49 9.01 10.31
N ARG A 31 12.04 7.78 10.35
CA ARG A 31 11.23 6.56 10.22
C ARG A 31 10.97 5.81 11.54
N SER A 32 11.51 6.26 12.66
CA SER A 32 11.64 5.45 13.87
C SER A 32 10.52 5.58 14.91
N ASP A 33 9.73 6.65 14.93
CA ASP A 33 8.82 6.87 16.07
C ASP A 33 7.48 6.15 15.90
N ARG A 34 6.99 6.06 14.64
CA ARG A 34 5.74 5.36 14.31
C ARG A 34 5.82 3.85 14.56
N GLU A 35 6.94 3.21 14.24
CA GLU A 35 7.13 1.78 14.49
C GLU A 35 7.36 1.47 15.97
N ARG A 36 7.94 2.42 16.73
CA ARG A 36 8.20 2.25 18.17
C ARG A 36 6.93 2.34 19.00
N VAL A 37 6.04 3.30 18.71
CA VAL A 37 4.72 3.45 19.35
C VAL A 37 3.82 2.22 19.12
N LEU A 38 3.97 1.56 17.97
CA LEU A 38 3.21 0.35 17.64
C LEU A 38 3.72 -0.92 18.33
N GLN A 39 4.97 -0.96 18.81
CA GLN A 39 5.58 -2.16 19.38
C GLN A 39 5.64 -2.18 20.90
N GLU A 40 5.70 -1.04 21.58
CA GLU A 40 5.76 -0.97 23.06
C GLU A 40 4.91 0.18 23.64
N PRO A 41 3.57 0.03 23.72
CA PRO A 41 2.72 1.06 24.29
C PRO A 41 2.81 1.01 25.82
N GLY A 42 3.49 2.00 26.41
CA GLY A 42 3.53 2.18 27.87
C GLY A 42 4.72 2.96 28.42
N GLN A 43 5.88 2.95 27.75
CA GLN A 43 7.08 3.62 28.27
C GLN A 43 7.15 5.13 27.99
N GLU A 44 6.30 5.66 27.10
CA GLU A 44 6.35 7.08 26.72
C GLU A 44 5.47 7.99 27.58
N TRP A 45 4.51 7.44 28.35
CA TRP A 45 3.68 8.23 29.27
C TRP A 45 4.49 8.75 30.46
N GLU A 46 5.44 7.96 30.99
CA GLU A 46 6.36 8.42 32.06
C GLU A 46 7.32 9.52 31.58
N ALA A 47 7.64 9.56 30.29
CA ALA A 47 8.48 10.60 29.69
C ALA A 47 7.71 11.93 29.55
N ILE A 48 6.43 11.87 29.18
CA ILE A 48 5.55 13.05 29.10
C ILE A 48 5.30 13.64 30.50
N ASP A 49 5.03 12.79 31.50
CA ASP A 49 4.88 13.22 32.90
C ASP A 49 6.20 13.77 33.49
N SER A 50 7.34 13.20 33.12
CA SER A 50 8.65 13.70 33.54
C SER A 50 8.99 15.07 32.93
N VAL A 51 8.56 15.34 31.69
CA VAL A 51 8.75 16.67 31.05
C VAL A 51 7.84 17.71 31.70
N ALA A 52 6.60 17.35 32.03
CA ALA A 52 5.68 18.23 32.77
C ALA A 52 6.20 18.54 34.19
N GLN A 53 6.74 17.54 34.89
CA GLN A 53 7.36 17.68 36.22
C GLN A 53 8.68 18.49 36.19
N ALA A 54 9.49 18.33 35.14
CA ALA A 54 10.75 19.07 34.96
C ALA A 54 10.51 20.56 34.67
N GLY A 55 9.43 20.88 33.93
CA GLY A 55 9.01 22.27 33.66
C GLY A 55 8.58 23.03 34.92
N LEU A 56 8.04 22.34 35.92
CA LEU A 56 7.61 22.94 37.20
C LEU A 56 8.76 23.18 38.18
N ASN A 57 9.90 22.50 38.02
CA ASN A 57 11.02 22.53 38.97
C ASN A 57 12.27 23.28 38.49
N ALA A 58 12.28 23.79 37.26
CA ALA A 58 13.45 24.51 36.73
C ALA A 58 13.50 25.98 37.20
N LYS A 59 14.37 26.26 38.18
CA LYS A 59 14.82 27.63 38.47
C LYS A 59 15.55 28.21 37.26
N SER A 60 15.14 29.42 36.88
CA SER A 60 15.68 30.24 35.80
C SER A 60 17.21 30.20 35.70
N THR A 61 17.71 29.71 34.57
CA THR A 61 19.01 30.13 34.04
C THR A 61 18.80 30.71 32.65
N LEU A 62 19.14 31.98 32.55
CA LEU A 62 19.12 32.89 31.40
C LEU A 62 19.50 32.23 30.06
N PHE A 63 18.50 32.08 29.18
CA PHE A 63 18.68 32.16 27.73
C PHE A 63 17.46 32.90 27.17
N CYS A 64 17.70 33.94 26.37
CA CYS A 64 16.68 34.70 25.66
C CYS A 64 15.90 33.77 24.72
N SER A 65 14.79 33.23 25.22
CA SER A 65 13.70 32.67 24.42
C SER A 65 12.60 33.74 24.29
N PRO A 66 11.80 33.76 23.21
CA PRO A 66 10.61 34.61 23.16
C PRO A 66 9.73 34.34 24.39
N PRO A 67 8.96 35.32 24.88
CA PRO A 67 8.21 35.16 26.11
C PRO A 67 7.34 33.91 26.01
N LEU A 68 7.67 32.90 26.81
CA LEU A 68 6.74 31.86 27.20
C LEU A 68 5.54 32.60 27.76
N GLN A 69 4.47 32.68 26.96
CA GLN A 69 3.16 32.97 27.49
C GLN A 69 3.00 32.00 28.65
N VAL A 70 2.84 32.55 29.86
CA VAL A 70 2.33 31.81 30.99
C VAL A 70 0.98 31.28 30.52
N THR A 71 0.93 30.04 30.05
CA THR A 71 -0.30 29.32 29.80
C THR A 71 -0.98 29.27 31.16
N ASN A 72 -1.96 30.15 31.34
CA ASN A 72 -2.74 30.18 32.57
C ASN A 72 -3.36 28.79 32.73
N GLN A 73 -3.44 28.27 33.95
CA GLN A 73 -3.92 26.90 34.21
C GLN A 73 -5.32 26.68 33.59
N ASP A 74 -6.12 27.73 33.53
CA ASP A 74 -7.43 27.76 32.87
C ASP A 74 -7.34 27.51 31.34
N GLN A 75 -6.33 28.06 30.65
CA GLN A 75 -6.10 27.83 29.22
C GLN A 75 -5.64 26.41 28.92
N LEU A 76 -4.84 25.81 29.81
CA LEU A 76 -4.45 24.40 29.69
C LEU A 76 -5.67 23.49 29.88
N THR A 77 -6.54 23.76 30.85
CA THR A 77 -7.77 22.98 31.06
C THR A 77 -8.73 23.10 29.86
N GLU A 78 -8.86 24.29 29.28
CA GLU A 78 -9.66 24.49 28.06
C GLU A 78 -9.10 23.69 26.88
N TRP A 79 -7.79 23.73 26.64
CA TRP A 79 -7.13 22.94 25.59
C TRP A 79 -7.27 21.42 25.80
N TRP A 80 -7.13 20.93 27.03
CA TRP A 80 -7.35 19.51 27.32
C TRP A 80 -8.81 19.10 27.09
N THR A 81 -9.77 19.94 27.47
CA THR A 81 -11.20 19.67 27.25
C THR A 81 -11.53 19.65 25.74
N GLU A 82 -10.96 20.58 24.97
CA GLU A 82 -11.08 20.60 23.51
C GLU A 82 -10.46 19.35 22.89
N LEU A 83 -9.26 18.94 23.34
CA LEU A 83 -8.59 17.75 22.87
C LEU A 83 -9.37 16.48 23.21
N ASP A 84 -9.90 16.34 24.43
CA ASP A 84 -10.73 15.20 24.85
C ASP A 84 -12.01 15.12 24.02
N THR A 85 -12.67 16.26 23.79
CA THR A 85 -13.89 16.32 22.96
C THR A 85 -13.59 15.92 21.52
N TRP A 86 -12.47 16.42 20.96
CA TRP A 86 -12.01 16.01 19.65
C TRP A 86 -11.66 14.52 19.60
N TRP A 87 -10.97 14.01 20.63
CA TRP A 87 -10.56 12.62 20.76
C TRP A 87 -11.75 11.67 20.81
N ASP A 88 -12.77 12.01 21.60
CA ASP A 88 -14.02 11.23 21.70
C ASP A 88 -14.77 11.22 20.36
N ALA A 89 -14.90 12.37 19.72
CA ALA A 89 -15.56 12.47 18.41
C ALA A 89 -14.80 11.66 17.34
N PHE A 90 -13.47 11.74 17.34
CA PHE A 90 -12.62 11.06 16.39
C PHE A 90 -12.60 9.54 16.61
N SER A 91 -12.48 9.10 17.86
CA SER A 91 -12.54 7.67 18.24
C SER A 91 -13.91 7.08 17.90
N LYS A 92 -14.99 7.82 18.14
CA LYS A 92 -16.35 7.41 17.80
C LYS A 92 -16.54 7.27 16.28
N ALA A 93 -16.02 8.22 15.49
CA ALA A 93 -16.08 8.14 14.03
C ALA A 93 -15.27 6.95 13.50
N GLY A 94 -14.05 6.74 13.98
CA GLY A 94 -13.22 5.59 13.60
C GLY A 94 -13.85 4.25 13.98
N HIS A 95 -14.47 4.16 15.15
CA HIS A 95 -15.20 2.96 15.58
C HIS A 95 -16.45 2.70 14.72
N GLN A 96 -17.21 3.74 14.38
CA GLN A 96 -18.35 3.63 13.47
C GLN A 96 -17.90 3.14 12.09
N ASN A 97 -16.80 3.67 11.56
CA ASN A 97 -16.22 3.19 10.30
C ASN A 97 -15.80 1.72 10.40
N ALA A 98 -15.21 1.29 11.53
CA ALA A 98 -14.84 -0.10 11.73
C ALA A 98 -16.06 -1.03 11.72
N ILE A 99 -17.16 -0.64 12.38
CA ILE A 99 -18.43 -1.39 12.34
C ILE A 99 -18.92 -1.52 10.90
N GLU A 100 -18.98 -0.42 10.16
CA GLU A 100 -19.45 -0.44 8.77
C GLU A 100 -18.55 -1.27 7.86
N ILE A 101 -17.23 -1.22 8.04
CA ILE A 101 -16.29 -2.06 7.31
C ILE A 101 -16.51 -3.53 7.64
N ALA A 102 -16.76 -3.89 8.91
CA ALA A 102 -17.05 -5.26 9.32
C ALA A 102 -18.30 -5.80 8.58
N ASP A 103 -19.38 -5.03 8.58
CA ASP A 103 -20.62 -5.38 7.88
C ASP A 103 -20.41 -5.56 6.36
N LEU A 104 -19.60 -4.69 5.73
CA LEU A 104 -19.29 -4.79 4.30
C LEU A 104 -18.39 -5.98 3.98
N LEU A 105 -17.44 -6.32 4.87
CA LEU A 105 -16.61 -7.52 4.72
C LEU A 105 -17.43 -8.81 4.87
N GLU A 106 -18.39 -8.84 5.80
CA GLU A 106 -19.32 -9.97 5.93
C GLU A 106 -20.16 -10.15 4.66
N GLN A 107 -20.77 -9.08 4.16
CA GLN A 107 -21.51 -9.11 2.88
C GLN A 107 -20.64 -9.54 1.70
N SER A 108 -19.39 -9.04 1.65
CA SER A 108 -18.45 -9.44 0.61
C SER A 108 -18.12 -10.93 0.71
N ASN A 109 -17.87 -11.47 1.90
CA ASN A 109 -17.65 -12.90 2.11
C ASN A 109 -18.86 -13.74 1.64
N GLU A 110 -20.09 -13.32 1.91
CA GLU A 110 -21.29 -13.99 1.40
C GLU A 110 -21.35 -14.01 -0.14
N SER A 111 -20.97 -12.89 -0.77
CA SER A 111 -20.84 -12.78 -2.23
C SER A 111 -19.76 -13.73 -2.77
N TRP A 112 -18.60 -13.81 -2.12
CA TRP A 112 -17.53 -14.73 -2.50
C TRP A 112 -17.95 -16.20 -2.37
N ALA A 113 -18.59 -16.58 -1.26
CA ALA A 113 -19.10 -17.93 -1.01
C ALA A 113 -20.14 -18.41 -2.04
N THR A 114 -20.82 -17.47 -2.70
CA THR A 114 -21.80 -17.78 -3.76
C THR A 114 -21.28 -17.55 -5.18
N SER A 115 -20.03 -17.08 -5.33
CA SER A 115 -19.39 -16.80 -6.61
C SER A 115 -18.86 -18.07 -7.30
N ALA A 116 -18.33 -17.92 -8.52
CA ALA A 116 -17.64 -18.99 -9.22
C ALA A 116 -16.15 -19.12 -8.83
N ALA A 117 -15.68 -18.28 -7.90
CA ALA A 117 -14.30 -18.34 -7.42
C ALA A 117 -14.03 -19.64 -6.66
N PRO A 118 -12.78 -20.14 -6.65
CA PRO A 118 -12.40 -21.30 -5.83
C PRO A 118 -12.22 -20.98 -4.34
N PHE A 119 -12.61 -19.77 -3.91
CA PHE A 119 -12.46 -19.27 -2.54
C PHE A 119 -13.81 -18.80 -2.02
N GLU A 120 -14.08 -19.09 -0.74
CA GLU A 120 -15.34 -18.72 -0.08
C GLU A 120 -15.27 -17.37 0.62
N THR A 121 -14.08 -16.77 0.71
CA THR A 121 -13.84 -15.53 1.48
C THR A 121 -13.27 -14.45 0.59
N ASP A 122 -13.49 -13.20 0.99
CA ASP A 122 -12.87 -12.02 0.40
C ASP A 122 -11.34 -12.03 0.60
N PRO A 123 -10.51 -11.73 -0.44
CA PRO A 123 -9.07 -11.50 -0.29
C PRO A 123 -8.67 -10.58 0.87
N LEU A 124 -9.40 -9.49 1.07
CA LEU A 124 -9.14 -8.51 2.13
C LEU A 124 -9.54 -9.05 3.52
N ALA A 125 -10.42 -10.05 3.61
CA ALA A 125 -10.75 -10.66 4.90
C ALA A 125 -9.56 -11.44 5.48
N ALA A 126 -8.68 -12.01 4.65
CA ALA A 126 -7.53 -12.76 5.10
C ALA A 126 -6.41 -11.85 5.65
N ASP A 127 -5.95 -12.06 6.89
CA ASP A 127 -4.78 -11.34 7.41
C ASP A 127 -3.47 -11.95 6.90
N ILE A 128 -2.88 -11.34 5.87
CA ILE A 128 -1.57 -11.76 5.36
C ILE A 128 -0.41 -10.98 6.01
N THR A 129 -0.73 -9.98 6.84
CA THR A 129 0.23 -9.06 7.48
C THR A 129 0.59 -9.45 8.92
N GLY A 130 -0.06 -10.49 9.46
CA GLY A 130 0.00 -10.92 10.85
C GLY A 130 1.40 -11.07 11.50
N THR A 131 1.40 -11.40 12.80
CA THR A 131 2.61 -11.55 13.63
C THR A 131 3.66 -12.42 12.93
N ARG A 132 4.95 -12.03 13.03
CA ARG A 132 6.10 -12.57 12.25
C ARG A 132 6.16 -14.10 12.12
N ALA A 133 5.57 -14.86 13.04
CA ALA A 133 5.51 -16.32 13.01
C ALA A 133 4.50 -16.92 12.02
N LEU A 134 3.53 -16.14 11.55
CA LEU A 134 2.50 -16.54 10.57
C LEU A 134 2.72 -15.92 9.18
N ARG A 135 3.82 -15.19 8.99
CA ARG A 135 4.10 -14.49 7.72
C ARG A 135 4.36 -15.51 6.61
N GLY A 136 3.52 -15.47 5.58
CA GLY A 136 3.74 -16.21 4.34
C GLY A 136 5.02 -15.79 3.61
N PRO A 137 5.52 -16.60 2.67
CA PRO A 137 6.84 -16.44 2.07
C PRO A 137 6.98 -15.28 1.08
N VAL A 138 5.89 -14.62 0.67
CA VAL A 138 5.91 -13.60 -0.39
C VAL A 138 5.61 -12.22 0.18
N GLN A 139 6.66 -11.44 0.44
CA GLN A 139 6.56 -10.01 0.72
C GLN A 139 7.38 -9.25 -0.31
N PRO A 140 6.73 -8.70 -1.36
CA PRO A 140 7.42 -7.87 -2.33
C PRO A 140 7.99 -6.63 -1.62
N SER A 141 9.30 -6.43 -1.73
CA SER A 141 10.02 -5.41 -0.96
C SER A 141 10.15 -4.09 -1.70
N GLY A 142 9.90 -4.08 -3.02
CA GLY A 142 10.00 -2.89 -3.86
C GLY A 142 9.34 -3.05 -5.23
N GLU A 143 9.46 -2.00 -6.04
CA GLU A 143 8.81 -1.89 -7.38
C GLU A 143 9.11 -3.08 -8.28
N LEU A 144 10.35 -3.61 -8.23
CA LEU A 144 10.74 -4.76 -9.02
C LEU A 144 9.96 -6.02 -8.64
N ASP A 145 9.89 -6.37 -7.36
CA ASP A 145 9.21 -7.59 -6.90
C ASP A 145 7.71 -7.53 -7.25
N TRP A 146 7.10 -6.37 -7.06
CA TRP A 146 5.70 -6.11 -7.44
C TRP A 146 5.48 -6.24 -8.95
N SER A 147 6.39 -5.70 -9.76
CA SER A 147 6.31 -5.84 -11.22
C SER A 147 6.45 -7.29 -11.69
N GLN A 148 7.32 -8.06 -11.02
CA GLN A 148 7.52 -9.48 -11.33
C GLN A 148 6.29 -10.30 -11.00
N TRP A 149 5.66 -10.06 -9.84
CA TRP A 149 4.45 -10.78 -9.43
C TRP A 149 3.28 -10.44 -10.36
N LEU A 150 3.07 -9.16 -10.68
CA LEU A 150 2.04 -8.76 -11.65
C LEU A 150 2.28 -9.41 -13.02
N ALA A 151 3.51 -9.39 -13.53
CA ALA A 151 3.85 -10.02 -14.81
C ALA A 151 3.53 -11.53 -14.84
N GLN A 152 3.80 -12.25 -13.74
CA GLN A 152 3.46 -13.67 -13.62
C GLN A 152 1.94 -13.93 -13.65
N LEU A 153 1.13 -13.00 -13.16
CA LEU A 153 -0.33 -13.11 -13.25
C LEU A 153 -0.86 -12.79 -14.64
N LEU A 154 -0.25 -11.82 -15.33
CA LEU A 154 -0.64 -11.39 -16.67
C LEU A 154 -0.28 -12.42 -17.75
N GLU A 155 0.87 -13.07 -17.64
CA GLU A 155 1.42 -13.97 -18.67
C GLU A 155 0.44 -15.08 -19.11
N PRO A 156 -0.19 -15.84 -18.20
CA PRO A 156 -1.12 -16.88 -18.61
C PRO A 156 -2.58 -16.41 -18.76
N SER A 157 -2.94 -15.20 -18.29
CA SER A 157 -4.35 -14.80 -18.14
C SER A 157 -4.78 -13.75 -19.17
N ALA A 158 -5.43 -14.22 -20.25
CA ALA A 158 -6.10 -13.34 -21.20
C ALA A 158 -7.20 -12.51 -20.53
N ALA A 159 -7.95 -13.13 -19.62
CA ALA A 159 -9.05 -12.50 -18.90
C ALA A 159 -8.57 -11.30 -18.07
N LEU A 160 -7.45 -11.44 -17.33
CA LEU A 160 -6.88 -10.35 -16.55
C LEU A 160 -6.34 -9.23 -17.43
N VAL A 161 -5.68 -9.55 -18.55
CA VAL A 161 -5.19 -8.54 -19.50
C VAL A 161 -6.36 -7.76 -20.12
N ARG A 162 -7.44 -8.44 -20.51
CA ARG A 162 -8.64 -7.80 -21.03
C ARG A 162 -9.31 -6.92 -19.99
N GLU A 163 -9.47 -7.42 -18.76
CA GLU A 163 -10.09 -6.68 -17.66
C GLU A 163 -9.31 -5.40 -17.32
N LEU A 164 -7.97 -5.46 -17.30
CA LEU A 164 -7.13 -4.32 -16.94
C LEU A 164 -6.99 -3.28 -18.04
N PHE A 165 -6.88 -3.72 -19.29
CA PHE A 165 -6.44 -2.86 -20.40
C PHE A 165 -7.51 -2.67 -21.47
N GLY A 166 -8.71 -3.24 -21.31
CA GLY A 166 -9.80 -3.15 -22.30
C GLY A 166 -9.46 -3.82 -23.63
N VAL A 167 -8.54 -4.77 -23.60
CA VAL A 167 -7.91 -5.34 -24.79
C VAL A 167 -8.81 -6.42 -25.42
N PRO A 168 -9.05 -6.40 -26.75
CA PRO A 168 -10.05 -7.27 -27.39
C PRO A 168 -9.59 -8.73 -27.63
N SER A 169 -8.44 -9.16 -27.12
CA SER A 169 -7.92 -10.50 -27.37
C SER A 169 -8.48 -11.53 -26.39
N GLU A 170 -9.06 -12.59 -26.95
CA GLU A 170 -9.43 -13.82 -26.21
C GLU A 170 -8.23 -14.73 -25.92
N LYS A 171 -7.07 -14.47 -26.54
CA LYS A 171 -5.84 -15.25 -26.35
C LYS A 171 -4.94 -14.59 -25.33
N SER A 172 -4.26 -15.44 -24.54
CA SER A 172 -3.21 -15.00 -23.64
C SER A 172 -2.11 -14.25 -24.41
N PRO A 173 -1.35 -13.37 -23.75
CA PRO A 173 -0.17 -12.77 -24.33
C PRO A 173 0.76 -13.82 -24.95
N ASN A 174 1.41 -13.46 -26.05
CA ASN A 174 2.47 -14.30 -26.62
C ASN A 174 3.72 -14.26 -25.73
N GLU A 175 3.95 -13.12 -25.10
CA GLU A 175 5.14 -12.86 -24.31
C GLU A 175 4.84 -11.78 -23.27
N VAL A 176 5.28 -11.99 -22.03
CA VAL A 176 5.34 -10.93 -21.01
C VAL A 176 6.80 -10.74 -20.62
N LEU A 177 7.40 -9.66 -21.12
CA LEU A 177 8.78 -9.29 -20.81
C LEU A 177 8.83 -8.46 -19.54
N ARG A 178 9.82 -8.77 -18.70
CA ARG A 178 10.15 -8.01 -17.49
C ARG A 178 11.50 -7.38 -17.68
N GLU A 179 11.67 -6.16 -17.16
CA GLU A 179 12.96 -5.48 -17.16
C GLU A 179 13.60 -5.37 -18.57
N ALA A 180 12.77 -5.19 -19.61
CA ALA A 180 13.21 -5.19 -21.00
C ALA A 180 14.16 -4.01 -21.26
N ARG A 181 15.36 -4.32 -21.77
CA ARG A 181 16.41 -3.33 -21.99
C ARG A 181 16.30 -2.71 -23.38
N LEU A 182 15.92 -1.45 -23.43
CA LEU A 182 15.72 -0.67 -24.64
C LEU A 182 16.96 0.17 -24.94
N PRO A 183 17.52 0.11 -26.17
CA PRO A 183 18.68 0.90 -26.55
C PRO A 183 18.33 2.38 -26.73
N LYS A 184 19.16 3.28 -26.19
CA LYS A 184 19.10 4.72 -26.47
C LYS A 184 20.02 5.09 -27.65
N GLN A 185 19.75 6.23 -28.28
CA GLN A 185 20.56 6.72 -29.42
C GLN A 185 21.99 7.10 -29.01
N ASP A 186 22.20 7.51 -27.77
CA ASP A 186 23.49 7.87 -27.19
C ASP A 186 24.35 6.67 -26.76
N GLY A 187 23.89 5.44 -27.06
CA GLY A 187 24.54 4.19 -26.65
C GLY A 187 24.17 3.72 -25.23
N GLY A 188 23.35 4.48 -24.49
CA GLY A 188 22.79 4.07 -23.22
C GLY A 188 21.68 3.02 -23.33
N ARG A 189 21.14 2.60 -22.19
CA ARG A 189 19.95 1.71 -22.12
C ARG A 189 18.93 2.25 -21.13
N ARG A 190 17.65 2.12 -21.47
CA ARG A 190 16.51 2.30 -20.56
C ARG A 190 15.91 0.93 -20.29
N ARG A 191 15.33 0.74 -19.11
CA ARG A 191 14.63 -0.48 -18.73
C ARG A 191 13.14 -0.16 -18.68
N ALA A 192 12.32 -0.94 -19.39
CA ALA A 192 10.88 -0.96 -19.20
C ALA A 192 10.53 -2.03 -18.16
N ASP A 193 9.58 -1.75 -17.27
CA ASP A 193 9.28 -2.65 -16.15
C ASP A 193 8.52 -3.89 -16.62
N ILE A 194 7.40 -3.72 -17.33
CA ILE A 194 6.63 -4.83 -17.92
C ILE A 194 6.21 -4.48 -19.36
N LEU A 195 6.39 -5.41 -20.29
CA LEU A 195 5.81 -5.38 -21.63
C LEU A 195 4.95 -6.61 -21.85
N VAL A 196 3.66 -6.42 -22.11
CA VAL A 196 2.71 -7.49 -22.48
C VAL A 196 2.55 -7.43 -24.00
N ARG A 197 2.93 -8.50 -24.71
CA ARG A 197 2.95 -8.52 -26.17
C ARG A 197 1.95 -9.52 -26.73
N HIS A 198 1.19 -9.05 -27.71
CA HIS A 198 0.36 -9.84 -28.59
C HIS A 198 0.87 -9.68 -30.04
N PRO A 199 0.35 -10.43 -31.02
CA PRO A 199 0.85 -10.37 -32.40
C PRO A 199 0.79 -8.97 -33.02
N ASP A 200 -0.31 -8.24 -32.77
CA ASP A 200 -0.62 -6.99 -33.48
C ASP A 200 -0.67 -5.76 -32.55
N TYR A 201 -0.52 -5.95 -31.24
CA TYR A 201 -0.50 -4.87 -30.25
C TYR A 201 0.33 -5.24 -29.02
N GLY A 202 0.68 -4.23 -28.22
CA GLY A 202 1.36 -4.40 -26.95
C GLY A 202 0.86 -3.42 -25.90
N VAL A 203 1.04 -3.79 -24.63
CA VAL A 203 0.85 -2.91 -23.48
C VAL A 203 2.18 -2.78 -22.77
N SER A 204 2.62 -1.55 -22.49
CA SER A 204 3.76 -1.32 -21.60
C SER A 204 3.29 -0.75 -20.28
N ILE A 205 3.83 -1.26 -19.17
CA ILE A 205 3.48 -0.80 -17.83
C ILE A 205 4.76 -0.29 -17.16
N GLU A 206 4.80 0.99 -16.81
CA GLU A 206 5.80 1.54 -15.89
C GLU A 206 5.22 1.52 -14.47
N VAL A 207 5.95 0.93 -13.53
CA VAL A 207 5.49 0.74 -12.15
C VAL A 207 6.15 1.80 -11.25
N LYS A 208 5.35 2.46 -10.41
CA LYS A 208 5.81 3.41 -9.39
C LYS A 208 5.16 3.08 -8.05
N LEU A 209 5.95 2.88 -7.01
CA LEU A 209 5.50 2.71 -5.62
C LEU A 209 6.06 3.77 -4.70
N GLY A 210 7.27 4.24 -4.99
CA GLY A 210 7.97 5.26 -4.19
C GLY A 210 8.84 6.20 -5.02
N ASP A 211 9.25 5.82 -6.23
CA ASP A 211 9.91 6.76 -7.15
C ASP A 211 8.88 7.73 -7.75
N GLU A 212 9.10 9.03 -7.55
CA GLU A 212 8.21 10.08 -8.04
C GLU A 212 8.65 10.65 -9.41
N ASN A 213 9.63 10.03 -10.07
CA ASN A 213 10.15 10.51 -11.33
C ASN A 213 9.29 10.09 -12.54
N TYR A 214 8.04 10.54 -12.56
CA TYR A 214 7.05 10.24 -13.61
C TYR A 214 7.45 10.75 -15.00
N ARG A 215 8.35 11.74 -15.08
CA ARG A 215 8.78 12.37 -16.35
C ARG A 215 9.59 11.44 -17.26
N LYS A 216 10.03 10.29 -16.76
CA LYS A 216 10.74 9.27 -17.58
C LYS A 216 9.81 8.32 -18.32
N THR A 217 8.52 8.33 -18.01
CA THR A 217 7.54 7.43 -18.63
C THR A 217 7.39 7.70 -20.14
N PRO A 218 7.28 8.96 -20.63
CA PRO A 218 7.20 9.26 -22.07
C PRO A 218 8.44 8.83 -22.86
N GLU A 219 9.64 9.03 -22.28
CA GLU A 219 10.89 8.57 -22.91
C GLU A 219 10.87 7.04 -23.09
N THR A 220 10.40 6.33 -22.06
CA THR A 220 10.33 4.87 -22.07
C THR A 220 9.33 4.37 -23.12
N ALA A 221 8.15 4.98 -23.19
CA ALA A 221 7.13 4.72 -24.21
C ALA A 221 7.70 4.84 -25.64
N ARG A 222 8.36 5.98 -25.95
CA ARG A 222 9.00 6.20 -27.26
C ARG A 222 10.06 5.16 -27.61
N LEU A 223 10.87 4.76 -26.63
CA LEU A 223 11.90 3.76 -26.85
C LEU A 223 11.29 2.39 -27.16
N ILE A 224 10.14 2.06 -26.57
CA ILE A 224 9.38 0.84 -26.86
C ILE A 224 8.83 0.88 -28.27
N GLU A 225 8.10 1.95 -28.63
CA GLU A 225 7.52 2.11 -29.97
C GLU A 225 8.59 2.03 -31.07
N ARG A 226 9.78 2.60 -30.84
CA ARG A 226 10.90 2.52 -31.78
C ARG A 226 11.51 1.13 -31.85
N HIS A 227 11.63 0.43 -30.72
CA HIS A 227 12.29 -0.87 -30.68
C HIS A 227 11.40 -1.99 -31.19
N TYR A 228 10.07 -1.84 -31.01
CA TYR A 228 9.04 -2.76 -31.43
C TYR A 228 8.04 -2.04 -32.36
N ASP A 229 8.51 -1.63 -33.52
CA ASP A 229 7.81 -0.78 -34.50
C ASP A 229 6.71 -1.51 -35.30
N ASN A 230 6.57 -2.82 -35.09
CA ASN A 230 5.68 -3.68 -35.84
C ASN A 230 4.29 -3.87 -35.20
N VAL A 231 4.02 -3.22 -34.05
CA VAL A 231 2.76 -3.34 -33.31
C VAL A 231 2.33 -1.99 -32.73
N GLY A 232 1.01 -1.80 -32.53
CA GLY A 232 0.49 -0.66 -31.79
C GLY A 232 0.72 -0.81 -30.29
N TRP A 233 1.09 0.28 -29.60
CA TRP A 233 1.38 0.25 -28.16
C TRP A 233 0.40 1.11 -27.36
N ASN A 234 -0.13 0.53 -26.28
CA ASN A 234 -0.80 1.26 -25.21
C ASN A 234 0.15 1.35 -24.01
N HIS A 235 0.28 2.55 -23.44
CA HIS A 235 1.20 2.80 -22.35
C HIS A 235 0.43 3.07 -21.06
N ALA A 236 0.81 2.40 -19.98
CA ALA A 236 0.21 2.55 -18.66
C ALA A 236 1.25 2.96 -17.61
N LEU A 237 0.87 3.88 -16.73
CA LEU A 237 1.59 4.21 -15.50
C LEU A 237 0.81 3.65 -14.31
N LEU A 238 1.40 2.69 -13.60
CA LEU A 238 0.80 2.04 -12.44
C LEU A 238 1.36 2.63 -11.14
N LEU A 239 0.49 3.20 -10.29
CA LEU A 239 0.89 3.82 -9.02
C LEU A 239 -0.13 3.68 -7.88
N PRO A 240 0.25 3.89 -6.61
CA PRO A 240 -0.71 3.97 -5.51
C PRO A 240 -1.64 5.18 -5.70
N LYS A 241 -2.94 5.01 -5.40
CA LYS A 241 -3.93 6.10 -5.53
C LYS A 241 -3.58 7.34 -4.71
N ARG A 242 -2.98 7.16 -3.52
CA ARG A 242 -2.45 8.27 -2.68
C ARG A 242 -1.44 9.17 -3.40
N GLN A 243 -0.79 8.71 -4.46
CA GLN A 243 0.15 9.51 -5.25
C GLN A 243 -0.53 10.37 -6.32
N ARG A 244 -1.85 10.27 -6.52
CA ARG A 244 -2.61 11.08 -7.50
C ARG A 244 -2.35 12.57 -7.36
N GLY A 245 -2.43 13.11 -6.14
CA GLY A 245 -2.20 14.54 -5.89
C GLY A 245 -0.79 14.98 -6.27
N ARG A 246 0.20 14.12 -6.04
CA ARG A 246 1.59 14.36 -6.40
C ARG A 246 1.82 14.30 -7.91
N LEU A 247 1.25 13.29 -8.57
CA LEU A 247 1.29 13.17 -10.02
C LEU A 247 0.72 14.43 -10.67
N ASN A 248 -0.48 14.87 -10.27
CA ASN A 248 -1.12 16.10 -10.74
C ASN A 248 -0.27 17.36 -10.56
N ALA A 249 0.56 17.42 -9.52
CA ALA A 249 1.44 18.57 -9.27
C ALA A 249 2.70 18.59 -10.16
N VAL A 250 3.12 17.43 -10.69
CA VAL A 250 4.40 17.26 -11.41
C VAL A 250 4.21 17.19 -12.93
N VAL A 251 3.07 16.67 -13.39
CA VAL A 251 2.73 16.56 -14.81
C VAL A 251 1.97 17.78 -15.31
N SER A 252 2.31 18.18 -16.53
CA SER A 252 1.64 19.20 -17.31
C SER A 252 1.60 18.67 -18.74
N PRO A 253 0.42 18.54 -19.37
CA PRO A 253 -0.93 18.87 -18.86
C PRO A 253 -1.40 17.96 -17.71
N SER A 254 -2.51 18.35 -17.05
CA SER A 254 -3.15 17.62 -15.96
C SER A 254 -3.70 16.26 -16.43
N ILE A 255 -4.00 15.37 -15.47
CA ILE A 255 -4.69 14.11 -15.76
C ILE A 255 -6.09 14.43 -16.30
N ASP A 256 -6.40 13.93 -17.49
CA ASP A 256 -7.74 13.94 -18.07
C ASP A 256 -8.50 12.71 -17.57
N GLU A 257 -9.69 12.93 -17.00
CA GLU A 257 -10.61 11.85 -16.61
C GLU A 257 -11.79 11.81 -17.57
N HIS A 258 -11.97 10.66 -18.21
CA HIS A 258 -13.04 10.41 -19.16
C HIS A 258 -14.29 9.88 -18.45
N ALA A 259 -15.44 9.96 -19.12
CA ALA A 259 -16.74 9.56 -18.56
C ALA A 259 -16.84 8.06 -18.25
N ASP A 260 -15.99 7.23 -18.87
CA ASP A 260 -15.88 5.80 -18.65
C ASP A 260 -14.95 5.44 -17.47
N GLY A 261 -14.39 6.45 -16.78
CA GLY A 261 -13.46 6.27 -15.68
C GLY A 261 -11.99 6.15 -16.09
N THR A 262 -11.70 6.14 -17.40
CA THR A 262 -10.33 6.12 -17.91
C THR A 262 -9.62 7.41 -17.55
N ARG A 263 -8.36 7.28 -17.09
CA ARG A 263 -7.49 8.39 -16.69
C ARG A 263 -6.29 8.42 -17.61
N GLU A 264 -5.99 9.57 -18.22
CA GLU A 264 -4.87 9.67 -19.16
C GLU A 264 -4.03 10.93 -18.91
N ILE A 265 -2.75 10.83 -19.26
CA ILE A 265 -1.85 11.98 -19.39
C ILE A 265 -1.36 12.00 -20.82
N VAL A 266 -1.59 13.13 -21.50
CA VAL A 266 -1.03 13.38 -22.84
C VAL A 266 0.25 14.18 -22.68
N TRP A 267 1.40 13.55 -22.86
CA TRP A 267 2.68 14.26 -22.92
C TRP A 267 3.00 14.66 -24.36
N ASP A 268 3.60 15.84 -24.56
CA ASP A 268 3.89 16.41 -25.90
C ASP A 268 4.65 15.48 -26.85
N GLU A 269 5.34 14.47 -26.30
CA GLU A 269 6.28 13.62 -27.03
C GLU A 269 5.83 12.15 -27.17
N SER A 270 4.81 11.70 -26.45
CA SER A 270 4.29 10.33 -26.49
C SER A 270 2.80 10.32 -26.83
N GLY A 271 2.26 9.17 -27.25
CA GLY A 271 0.81 8.95 -27.21
C GLY A 271 0.26 9.10 -25.78
N PRO A 272 -1.08 9.03 -25.62
CA PRO A 272 -1.71 9.06 -24.30
C PRO A 272 -1.15 7.94 -23.42
N ILE A 273 -0.88 8.24 -22.16
CA ILE A 273 -0.48 7.27 -21.16
C ILE A 273 -1.62 7.11 -20.15
N THR A 274 -2.19 5.91 -20.10
CA THR A 274 -3.24 5.54 -19.16
C THR A 274 -2.70 5.48 -17.74
N ILE A 275 -3.46 5.98 -16.78
CA ILE A 275 -3.13 5.94 -15.36
C ILE A 275 -3.92 4.84 -14.69
N LEU A 276 -3.21 3.84 -14.18
CA LEU A 276 -3.78 2.76 -13.39
C LEU A 276 -3.36 2.91 -11.94
N TYR A 277 -4.31 2.69 -11.03
CA TYR A 277 -4.00 2.52 -9.63
C TYR A 277 -3.90 1.04 -9.28
N TRP A 278 -3.10 0.73 -8.27
CA TRP A 278 -3.03 -0.62 -7.70
C TRP A 278 -4.40 -1.15 -7.24
N GLN A 279 -5.31 -0.26 -6.82
CA GLN A 279 -6.70 -0.61 -6.53
C GLN A 279 -7.49 -1.04 -7.78
N ASP A 280 -7.19 -0.47 -8.95
CA ASP A 280 -7.77 -0.90 -10.23
C ASP A 280 -7.26 -2.31 -10.59
N VAL A 281 -6.00 -2.60 -10.26
CA VAL A 281 -5.41 -3.94 -10.43
C VAL A 281 -6.08 -4.98 -9.52
N ALA A 282 -6.21 -4.67 -8.23
CA ALA A 282 -6.92 -5.54 -7.28
C ALA A 282 -8.37 -5.78 -7.74
N THR A 283 -9.06 -4.73 -8.17
CA THR A 283 -10.42 -4.80 -8.73
C THR A 283 -10.51 -5.78 -9.91
N ALA A 284 -9.62 -5.66 -10.89
CA ALA A 284 -9.62 -6.55 -12.05
C ALA A 284 -9.36 -8.01 -11.67
N VAL A 285 -8.43 -8.24 -10.74
CA VAL A 285 -8.16 -9.59 -10.21
C VAL A 285 -9.39 -10.17 -9.53
N ARG A 286 -10.08 -9.41 -8.68
CA ARG A 286 -11.33 -9.84 -8.02
C ARG A 286 -12.39 -10.20 -9.04
N ALA A 287 -12.62 -9.36 -10.04
CA ALA A 287 -13.62 -9.60 -11.08
C ALA A 287 -13.33 -10.89 -11.86
N VAL A 288 -12.07 -11.14 -12.23
CA VAL A 288 -11.66 -12.38 -12.92
C VAL A 288 -11.86 -13.61 -12.04
N LEU A 289 -11.48 -13.53 -10.76
CA LEU A 289 -11.68 -14.62 -9.80
C LEU A 289 -13.17 -14.93 -9.58
N GLN A 290 -13.99 -13.92 -9.30
CA GLN A 290 -15.42 -14.07 -9.00
C GLN A 290 -16.23 -14.63 -10.17
N ARG A 291 -15.86 -14.30 -11.42
CA ARG A 291 -16.46 -14.87 -12.64
C ARG A 291 -16.00 -16.31 -12.92
N GLY A 292 -14.98 -16.80 -12.22
CA GLY A 292 -14.39 -18.11 -12.49
C GLY A 292 -13.54 -18.15 -13.76
N ASP A 293 -13.11 -16.99 -14.28
CA ASP A 293 -12.25 -16.86 -15.46
C ASP A 293 -10.77 -17.20 -15.11
N ILE A 294 -10.56 -18.26 -14.33
CA ILE A 294 -9.25 -18.67 -13.81
C ILE A 294 -8.47 -19.48 -14.85
N VAL A 295 -7.14 -19.36 -14.82
CA VAL A 295 -6.26 -20.19 -15.67
C VAL A 295 -6.20 -21.62 -15.11
N ASP A 296 -5.83 -21.74 -13.85
CA ASP A 296 -5.77 -22.96 -13.05
C ASP A 296 -5.79 -22.60 -11.56
N ASP A 297 -5.85 -23.62 -10.69
CA ASP A 297 -5.93 -23.43 -9.24
C ASP A 297 -4.68 -22.74 -8.66
N HIS A 298 -3.50 -22.95 -9.27
CA HIS A 298 -2.25 -22.32 -8.83
C HIS A 298 -2.25 -20.82 -9.13
N TRP A 299 -2.68 -20.45 -10.33
CA TRP A 299 -2.87 -19.06 -10.73
C TRP A 299 -3.92 -18.39 -9.85
N ALA A 300 -5.06 -19.06 -9.59
CA ALA A 300 -6.12 -18.51 -8.75
C ALA A 300 -5.63 -18.22 -7.32
N ALA A 301 -4.90 -19.16 -6.70
CA ALA A 301 -4.30 -18.95 -5.37
C ALA A 301 -3.29 -17.82 -5.35
N ASN A 302 -2.46 -17.72 -6.40
CA ASN A 302 -1.48 -16.64 -6.52
C ASN A 302 -2.14 -15.27 -6.72
N ALA A 303 -3.19 -15.21 -7.56
CA ALA A 303 -3.96 -14.00 -7.82
C ALA A 303 -4.73 -13.53 -6.59
N TYR A 304 -5.33 -14.46 -5.83
CA TYR A 304 -5.98 -14.17 -4.55
C TYR A 304 -5.00 -13.55 -3.55
N LEU A 305 -3.84 -14.19 -3.35
CA LEU A 305 -2.81 -13.70 -2.44
C LEU A 305 -2.27 -12.32 -2.89
N PHE A 306 -2.06 -12.14 -4.19
CA PHE A 306 -1.63 -10.85 -4.74
C PHE A 306 -2.65 -9.75 -4.48
N CYS A 307 -3.95 -10.02 -4.68
CA CYS A 307 -5.02 -9.07 -4.40
C CYS A 307 -5.00 -8.63 -2.94
N ALA A 308 -4.98 -9.59 -2.00
CA ALA A 308 -4.89 -9.31 -0.57
C ALA A 308 -3.64 -8.48 -0.23
N ALA A 309 -2.51 -8.78 -0.87
CA ALA A 309 -1.25 -8.07 -0.66
C ALA A 309 -1.29 -6.64 -1.19
N VAL A 310 -1.89 -6.41 -2.35
CA VAL A 310 -2.06 -5.06 -2.89
C VAL A 310 -2.95 -4.23 -1.96
N GLU A 311 -4.07 -4.77 -1.51
CA GLU A 311 -5.00 -4.07 -0.63
C GLU A 311 -4.36 -3.74 0.73
N GLN A 312 -3.66 -4.70 1.35
CA GLN A 312 -3.09 -4.53 2.69
C GLN A 312 -1.74 -3.79 2.69
N HIS A 313 -0.82 -4.09 1.78
CA HIS A 313 0.52 -3.49 1.78
C HIS A 313 0.61 -2.20 0.96
N ILE A 314 -0.05 -2.14 -0.20
CA ILE A 314 0.00 -0.95 -1.05
C ILE A 314 -1.07 0.05 -0.62
N SER A 315 -2.32 -0.38 -0.42
CA SER A 315 -3.41 0.53 -0.02
C SER A 315 -3.49 0.75 1.49
N GLY A 316 -2.93 -0.15 2.30
CA GLY A 316 -2.92 -0.01 3.76
C GLY A 316 -4.22 -0.46 4.42
N PHE A 317 -5.12 -1.12 3.68
CA PHE A 317 -6.40 -1.58 4.19
C PHE A 317 -6.20 -2.64 5.28
N GLN A 318 -7.10 -2.64 6.25
CA GLN A 318 -7.09 -3.53 7.39
C GLN A 318 -7.88 -4.80 7.08
N SER A 319 -7.34 -5.94 7.47
CA SER A 319 -8.01 -7.24 7.31
C SER A 319 -9.14 -7.43 8.31
N GLN A 320 -10.03 -8.39 8.07
CA GLN A 320 -11.18 -8.65 8.93
C GLN A 320 -10.79 -8.90 10.39
N PRO A 321 -9.77 -9.72 10.74
CA PRO A 321 -9.35 -9.88 12.14
C PRO A 321 -8.82 -8.60 12.79
N VAL A 322 -8.36 -7.62 12.02
CA VAL A 322 -7.96 -6.31 12.55
C VAL A 322 -9.17 -5.42 12.76
N ILE A 323 -10.11 -5.42 11.82
CA ILE A 323 -11.38 -4.67 11.93
C ILE A 323 -12.22 -5.20 13.09
N ASP A 324 -12.38 -6.51 13.24
CA ASP A 324 -13.14 -7.12 14.33
C ASP A 324 -12.61 -6.69 15.71
N ARG A 325 -11.28 -6.55 15.84
CA ARG A 325 -10.65 -6.01 17.06
C ARG A 325 -10.89 -4.51 17.27
N MET A 326 -11.13 -3.74 16.21
CA MET A 326 -11.51 -2.32 16.31
C MET A 326 -13.00 -2.16 16.66
N VAL A 327 -13.82 -3.17 16.36
CA VAL A 327 -15.24 -3.25 16.74
C VAL A 327 -15.40 -3.76 18.18
N ASP A 328 -14.52 -4.64 18.67
CA ASP A 328 -14.53 -5.05 20.07
C ASP A 328 -14.05 -3.90 20.98
N SER A 329 -15.00 -3.24 21.65
CA SER A 329 -14.76 -2.08 22.52
C SER A 329 -14.12 -2.40 23.88
N SER A 330 -13.68 -3.64 24.12
CA SER A 330 -13.26 -4.09 25.45
C SER A 330 -11.81 -3.75 25.86
N GLY A 331 -10.95 -3.27 24.93
CA GLY A 331 -9.54 -2.90 25.22
C GLY A 331 -9.16 -1.42 25.01
N VAL A 332 -8.47 -0.80 25.98
CA VAL A 332 -7.96 0.58 25.90
C VAL A 332 -6.87 0.78 24.82
N VAL A 333 -6.20 -0.30 24.39
CA VAL A 333 -5.24 -0.28 23.27
C VAL A 333 -5.95 -0.37 21.91
N GLU A 334 -7.20 -0.82 21.88
CA GLU A 334 -8.01 -1.00 20.68
C GLU A 334 -8.74 0.28 20.27
N THR A 335 -8.88 1.26 21.18
CA THR A 335 -9.42 2.60 20.89
C THR A 335 -8.43 3.54 20.20
N VAL A 336 -7.11 3.32 20.32
CA VAL A 336 -6.08 4.18 19.70
C VAL A 336 -5.76 3.77 18.25
N ARG A 337 -5.96 2.49 17.89
CA ARG A 337 -5.66 2.01 16.53
C ARG A 337 -6.49 2.69 15.43
N PRO A 338 -7.81 2.89 15.57
CA PRO A 338 -8.63 3.59 14.58
C PRO A 338 -8.14 5.02 14.29
N ILE A 339 -7.46 5.65 15.25
CA ILE A 339 -6.97 7.03 15.15
C ILE A 339 -5.80 7.13 14.18
N VAL A 340 -4.87 6.17 14.24
CA VAL A 340 -3.66 6.12 13.41
C VAL A 340 -3.96 5.73 11.96
N VAL A 341 -5.13 5.13 11.70
CA VAL A 341 -5.54 4.64 10.38
C VAL A 341 -6.85 5.23 9.86
N SER A 342 -7.40 6.27 10.49
CA SER A 342 -8.70 6.87 10.16
C SER A 342 -8.85 7.22 8.67
N ASP A 343 -7.90 7.95 8.09
CA ASP A 343 -7.88 8.27 6.66
C ASP A 343 -7.90 7.00 5.78
N THR A 344 -7.23 5.94 6.23
CA THR A 344 -7.19 4.65 5.55
C THR A 344 -8.52 3.88 5.70
N LEU A 345 -9.22 4.02 6.83
CA LEU A 345 -10.55 3.43 7.04
C LEU A 345 -11.59 4.12 6.15
N ASP A 346 -11.54 5.43 5.99
CA ASP A 346 -12.42 6.16 5.05
C ASP A 346 -12.17 5.71 3.60
N GLU A 347 -10.91 5.55 3.21
CA GLU A 347 -10.55 5.04 1.88
C GLU A 347 -11.00 3.58 1.70
N GLN A 348 -10.81 2.72 2.71
CA GLN A 348 -11.25 1.32 2.70
C GLN A 348 -12.77 1.21 2.61
N LEU A 349 -13.50 2.04 3.35
CA LEU A 349 -14.97 2.10 3.32
C LEU A 349 -15.46 2.50 1.94
N THR A 350 -14.87 3.54 1.35
CA THR A 350 -15.17 3.98 -0.02
C THR A 350 -14.86 2.87 -1.04
N TYR A 351 -13.72 2.20 -0.87
CA TYR A 351 -13.31 1.08 -1.71
C TYR A 351 -14.32 -0.06 -1.65
N LEU A 352 -14.66 -0.57 -0.47
CA LEU A 352 -15.59 -1.69 -0.27
C LEU A 352 -17.01 -1.37 -0.78
N ARG A 353 -17.53 -0.18 -0.50
CA ARG A 353 -18.85 0.24 -1.02
C ARG A 353 -18.90 0.19 -2.55
N SER A 354 -17.86 0.71 -3.20
CA SER A 354 -17.77 0.67 -4.67
C SER A 354 -17.72 -0.73 -5.27
N ARG A 355 -17.46 -1.77 -4.46
CA ARG A 355 -17.42 -3.18 -4.91
C ARG A 355 -18.77 -3.88 -4.74
N LEU A 356 -19.61 -3.43 -3.81
CA LEU A 356 -20.93 -4.03 -3.55
C LEU A 356 -22.04 -3.39 -4.39
N ASP A 357 -21.80 -2.19 -4.93
CA ASP A 357 -22.71 -1.51 -5.88
C ASP A 357 -22.57 -1.99 -7.35
N LEU A 358 -21.70 -2.99 -7.59
CA LEU A 358 -21.46 -3.65 -8.89
C LEU A 358 -22.10 -5.05 -8.89
#